data_AF-B0CQF8-F1
#
_entry.id   AF-B0CQF8-F1
#
_cell.length_a   1.000
_cell.length_b   1.000
_cell.length_c   1.000
_cell.angle_alpha   90.00
_cell.angle_beta   90.00
_cell.angle_gamma   90.00
#
_symmetry.space_group_name_H-M   'P 1'
#
loop_
_entity.id
_entity.type
_entity.pdbx_description
1 polymer ?
#
loop_
_entity_poly.entity_id
_entity_poly.type
_entity_poly.pdbx_seq_one_letter_code
_entity_poly.pdbx_strand_id
1 'polypeptide(L)'
;AHGLKQRPGITEAKIHAWETASSYGVYNGLALLLVSMHPRFATHRFAGPAIALGGLVFSGSIMGLVLAGDGLKFLGPITPLGGVAMIAGYISLAF
;
A
#
# COMPACT_ATOMS: atom_id res chain seq x y z
N ALA A 1 -15.05 -2.85 3.41
CA ALA A 1 -15.41 -2.20 4.68
C ALA A 1 -16.69 -2.76 5.35
N HIS A 2 -17.71 -3.20 4.60
CA HIS A 2 -19.00 -3.62 5.19
C HIS A 2 -18.89 -4.70 6.28
N GLY A 3 -18.12 -5.77 6.05
CA GLY A 3 -17.89 -6.80 7.08
C GLY A 3 -17.02 -6.34 8.25
N LEU A 4 -16.17 -5.32 8.06
CA LEU A 4 -15.32 -4.78 9.13
C LEU A 4 -16.14 -4.02 10.18
N LYS A 5 -17.21 -3.33 9.75
CA LYS A 5 -18.09 -2.53 10.63
C LYS A 5 -18.78 -3.36 11.71
N GLN A 6 -18.99 -4.65 11.46
CA GLN A 6 -19.66 -5.57 12.38
C GLN A 6 -18.69 -6.27 13.34
N ARG A 7 -17.37 -6.05 13.19
CA ARG A 7 -16.35 -6.75 13.97
C ARG A 7 -16.13 -6.05 15.33
N PRO A 8 -16.14 -6.78 16.45
CA PRO A 8 -15.83 -6.22 17.76
C PRO A 8 -14.43 -5.57 17.80
N GLY A 9 -14.31 -4.41 18.46
CA GLY A 9 -13.04 -3.70 18.61
C GLY A 9 -12.55 -2.91 17.38
N ILE A 10 -13.40 -2.78 16.35
CA ILE A 10 -13.19 -1.88 15.21
C ILE A 10 -13.86 -0.54 15.49
N THR A 11 -13.06 0.53 15.43
CA THR A 11 -13.52 1.92 15.56
C THR A 11 -13.72 2.54 14.18
N GLU A 12 -14.45 3.66 14.10
CA GLU A 12 -14.56 4.41 12.84
C GLU A 12 -13.21 4.82 12.26
N ALA A 13 -12.25 5.21 13.11
CA ALA A 13 -10.89 5.52 12.68
C ALA A 13 -10.19 4.33 11.99
N LYS A 14 -10.40 3.10 12.50
CA LYS A 14 -9.88 1.87 11.88
C LYS A 14 -10.57 1.55 10.55
N ILE A 15 -11.85 1.86 10.42
CA ILE A 15 -12.59 1.73 9.15
C ILE A 15 -12.04 2.71 8.12
N HIS A 16 -11.84 3.97 8.50
CA HIS A 16 -11.24 4.98 7.63
C HIS A 16 -9.81 4.59 7.21
N ALA A 17 -9.01 4.07 8.16
CA ALA A 17 -7.66 3.56 7.85
C ALA A 17 -7.70 2.39 6.86
N TRP A 18 -8.66 1.46 7.01
CA TRP A 18 -8.87 0.37 6.06
C TRP A 18 -9.23 0.87 4.66
N GLU A 19 -10.15 1.84 4.57
CA GLU A 19 -10.56 2.47 3.31
C GLU A 19 -9.38 3.17 2.65
N THR A 20 -8.58 3.91 3.43
CA THR A 20 -7.34 4.53 2.95
C THR A 20 -6.39 3.48 2.37
N ALA A 21 -6.09 2.42 3.13
CA ALA A 21 -5.20 1.34 2.66
C ALA A 21 -5.70 0.67 1.38
N SER A 22 -7.02 0.47 1.27
CA SER A 22 -7.67 -0.11 0.09
C SER A 22 -7.52 0.80 -1.13
N SER A 23 -7.79 2.11 -0.98
CA SER A 23 -7.62 3.10 -2.04
C SER A 23 -6.18 3.17 -2.53
N TYR A 24 -5.20 3.18 -1.62
CA TYR A 24 -3.78 3.12 -2.00
C TYR A 24 -3.42 1.83 -2.76
N GLY A 25 -3.99 0.69 -2.38
CA GLY A 25 -3.80 -0.57 -3.10
C GLY A 25 -4.32 -0.49 -4.54
N VAL A 26 -5.53 0.06 -4.72
CA VAL A 26 -6.14 0.27 -6.04
C VAL A 26 -5.31 1.24 -6.88
N TYR A 27 -4.92 2.39 -6.32
CA TYR A 27 -4.14 3.40 -7.05
C TYR A 27 -2.77 2.86 -7.49
N ASN A 28 -2.08 2.11 -6.64
CA ASN A 28 -0.81 1.49 -7.03
C ASN A 28 -1.00 0.38 -8.07
N GLY A 29 -2.07 -0.40 -7.98
CA GLY A 29 -2.41 -1.39 -9.01
C GLY A 29 -2.67 -0.73 -10.38
N LEU A 30 -3.44 0.36 -10.39
CA LEU A 30 -3.69 1.15 -11.61
C LEU A 30 -2.41 1.79 -12.16
N ALA A 31 -1.56 2.34 -11.28
CA ALA A 31 -0.28 2.90 -11.69
C ALA A 31 0.63 1.84 -12.32
N LEU A 32 0.73 0.65 -11.72
CA LEU A 32 1.50 -0.47 -12.28
C LEU A 32 0.95 -0.93 -13.63
N LEU A 33 -0.38 -0.99 -13.78
CA LEU A 33 -1.02 -1.28 -15.06
C LEU A 33 -0.55 -0.27 -16.12
N LEU A 34 -0.65 1.03 -15.84
CA LEU A 34 -0.22 2.09 -16.76
C LEU A 34 1.29 2.02 -17.07
N VAL A 35 2.13 1.77 -16.06
CA VAL A 35 3.58 1.60 -16.22
C VAL A 35 3.89 0.42 -17.15
N SER A 36 3.19 -0.70 -16.99
CA SER A 36 3.38 -1.89 -17.84
C SER A 36 2.92 -1.72 -19.29
N MET A 37 1.99 -0.79 -19.56
CA MET A 37 1.52 -0.50 -20.92
C MET A 37 2.52 0.33 -21.73
N HIS A 38 3.48 0.99 -21.08
CA HIS A 38 4.44 1.85 -21.76
C HIS A 38 5.76 1.10 -22.03
N PRO A 39 6.20 0.91 -23.30
CA PRO A 39 7.35 0.07 -23.64
C PRO A 39 8.65 0.41 -22.89
N ARG A 40 8.92 1.71 -22.68
CA ARG A 40 10.11 2.18 -21.93
C ARG A 40 10.04 1.85 -20.44
N PHE A 41 8.85 1.93 -19.85
CA PHE A 41 8.67 1.79 -18.40
C PHE A 41 8.40 0.35 -17.99
N ALA A 42 7.79 -0.45 -18.86
CA ALA A 42 7.55 -1.87 -18.65
C ALA A 42 8.84 -2.67 -18.42
N THR A 43 9.95 -2.28 -19.06
CA THR A 43 11.26 -2.92 -18.88
C THR A 43 12.08 -2.34 -17.73
N HIS A 44 11.54 -1.36 -17.00
CA HIS A 44 12.28 -0.67 -15.96
C HIS A 44 12.40 -1.55 -14.70
N ARG A 45 13.59 -2.15 -14.52
CA ARG A 45 13.89 -3.20 -13.53
C ARG A 45 13.60 -2.85 -12.06
N PHE A 46 13.54 -1.56 -11.72
CA PHE A 46 13.42 -1.09 -10.33
C PHE A 46 12.01 -0.58 -10.00
N ALA A 47 11.48 0.32 -10.82
CA ALA A 47 10.17 0.95 -10.64
C ALA A 47 9.03 -0.04 -10.37
N GLY A 48 8.84 -1.06 -11.23
CA GLY A 48 7.75 -2.03 -11.08
C GLY A 48 7.78 -2.75 -9.73
N PRO A 49 8.88 -3.47 -9.40
CA PRO A 49 9.02 -4.12 -8.10
C PRO A 49 8.93 -3.16 -6.91
N ALA A 50 9.51 -1.95 -7.00
CA ALA A 50 9.49 -0.97 -5.91
C ALA A 50 8.08 -0.43 -5.63
N ILE A 51 7.30 -0.11 -6.68
CA ILE A 51 5.90 0.34 -6.53
C ILE A 51 5.03 -0.83 -6.03
N ALA A 52 5.21 -2.04 -6.56
CA ALA A 52 4.44 -3.21 -6.15
C ALA A 52 4.71 -3.61 -4.70
N LEU A 53 5.98 -3.84 -4.34
CA LEU A 53 6.35 -4.24 -2.98
C LEU A 53 6.12 -3.11 -1.99
N GLY A 54 6.47 -1.87 -2.33
CA GLY A 54 6.22 -0.71 -1.48
C GLY A 54 4.74 -0.49 -1.21
N GLY A 55 3.90 -0.56 -2.24
CA GLY A 55 2.44 -0.46 -2.12
C GLY A 55 1.83 -1.61 -1.31
N LEU A 56 2.26 -2.84 -1.54
CA LEU A 56 1.82 -4.00 -0.77
C LEU A 56 2.22 -3.91 0.71
N VAL A 57 3.45 -3.53 1.00
CA VAL A 57 3.93 -3.34 2.38
C VAL A 57 3.19 -2.20 3.05
N PHE A 58 3.00 -1.07 2.37
CA PHE A 58 2.28 0.09 2.91
C PHE A 58 0.82 -0.25 3.24
N SER A 59 0.05 -0.68 2.24
CA SER A 59 -1.37 -1.01 2.41
C SER A 59 -1.57 -2.22 3.34
N GLY A 60 -0.74 -3.25 3.19
CA GLY A 60 -0.77 -4.45 4.03
C GLY A 60 -0.48 -4.16 5.50
N SER A 61 0.46 -3.25 5.78
CA SER A 61 0.77 -2.85 7.17
C SER A 61 -0.41 -2.15 7.84
N ILE A 62 -1.09 -1.24 7.14
CA ILE A 62 -2.28 -0.56 7.66
C ILE A 62 -3.42 -1.57 7.89
N MET A 63 -3.66 -2.48 6.94
CA MET A 63 -4.67 -3.54 7.10
C MET A 63 -4.35 -4.46 8.29
N GLY A 64 -3.07 -4.82 8.47
CA GLY A 64 -2.61 -5.61 9.62
C GLY A 64 -2.86 -4.89 10.95
N LEU A 65 -2.52 -3.60 11.04
CA LEU A 65 -2.79 -2.77 12.24
C LEU A 65 -4.29 -2.68 12.55
N VAL A 66 -5.13 -2.57 11.51
CA VAL A 66 -6.59 -2.54 11.69
C VAL A 66 -7.12 -3.88 12.24
N LEU A 67 -6.65 -5.00 11.69
CA LEU A 67 -7.17 -6.34 12.03
C LEU A 67 -6.63 -6.91 13.34
N ALA A 68 -5.36 -6.66 13.64
CA ALA A 68 -4.67 -7.20 14.81
C ALA A 68 -4.55 -6.21 15.98
N GLY A 69 -4.87 -4.92 15.75
CA GLY A 69 -4.77 -3.88 16.75
C GLY A 69 -3.38 -3.83 17.39
N ASP A 70 -3.35 -4.02 18.71
CA ASP A 70 -2.13 -3.91 19.51
C ASP A 70 -1.15 -5.09 19.33
N GLY A 71 -1.61 -6.22 18.77
CA GLY A 71 -0.77 -7.40 18.54
C GLY A 71 0.28 -7.22 17.43
N LEU A 72 0.11 -6.21 16.57
CA LEU A 72 1.01 -5.91 15.45
C LEU A 72 1.55 -4.47 15.47
N LYS A 73 1.75 -3.85 16.65
CA LYS A 73 2.28 -2.47 16.77
C LYS A 73 3.59 -2.24 16.00
N PHE A 74 4.40 -3.28 15.79
CA PHE A 74 5.63 -3.21 14.99
C PHE A 74 5.39 -2.91 13.49
N LEU A 75 4.17 -3.07 12.97
CA LEU A 75 3.80 -2.64 11.61
C LEU A 75 3.74 -1.11 11.47
N GLY A 76 3.66 -0.37 12.58
CA GLY A 76 3.65 1.10 12.57
C GLY A 76 4.88 1.66 11.84
N PRO A 77 6.12 1.35 12.28
CA PRO A 77 7.34 1.75 11.58
C PRO A 77 7.56 1.13 10.19
N ILE A 78 6.91 0.00 9.87
CA ILE A 78 7.02 -0.65 8.55
C ILE A 78 6.24 0.14 7.48
N THR A 79 5.13 0.77 7.88
CA THR A 79 4.29 1.58 7.00
C THR A 79 5.08 2.69 6.26
N PRO A 80 5.84 3.57 6.94
CA PRO A 80 6.63 4.60 6.24
C PRO A 80 7.73 4.01 5.35
N LEU A 81 8.30 2.84 5.67
CA LEU A 81 9.30 2.18 4.81
C LEU A 81 8.69 1.74 3.47
N GLY A 82 7.48 1.16 3.50
CA GLY A 82 6.74 0.82 2.29
C GLY A 82 6.44 2.05 1.42
N GLY A 83 6.05 3.15 2.07
CA GLY A 83 5.81 4.44 1.39
C GLY A 83 7.07 5.01 0.73
N VAL A 84 8.23 4.97 1.41
CA VAL A 84 9.51 5.43 0.85
C VAL A 84 9.92 4.59 -0.35
N ALA A 85 9.83 3.25 -0.26
CA ALA A 85 10.14 2.36 -1.37
C ALA A 85 9.24 2.63 -2.59
N MET A 86 7.95 2.84 -2.35
CA MET A 86 6.98 3.19 -3.38
C MET A 86 7.33 4.53 -4.06
N ILE A 87 7.62 5.58 -3.29
CA ILE A 87 8.02 6.89 -3.82
C ILE A 87 9.30 6.79 -4.63
N ALA A 88 10.30 6.03 -4.15
CA ALA A 88 11.54 5.79 -4.88
C ALA A 88 11.28 5.11 -6.24
N GLY A 89 10.31 4.18 -6.30
CA GLY A 89 9.86 3.56 -7.54
C GLY A 89 9.30 4.58 -8.54
N TYR A 90 8.42 5.47 -8.11
CA TYR A 90 7.89 6.54 -8.96
C TYR A 90 8.96 7.53 -9.43
N ILE A 91 9.86 7.96 -8.53
CA ILE A 91 10.96 8.88 -8.88
C ILE A 91 11.89 8.23 -9.90
N SER A 92 12.12 6.92 -9.80
CA SER A 92 13.00 6.22 -10.76
C SER A 92 12.46 6.21 -12.19
N LEU A 93 11.14 6.33 -12.40
CA LEU A 93 10.55 6.44 -13.73
C LEU A 93 10.86 7.78 -14.42
N ALA A 94 11.27 8.80 -13.66
CA ALA A 94 11.60 10.13 -14.19
C ALA A 94 13.00 10.20 -14.84
N PHE A 95 13.83 9.17 -14.68
CA PHE A 95 15.20 9.09 -15.20
C PHE A 95 15.33 7.96 -16.24
#